data_AF-A0A2Z6MMA5-F1
#
_entry.id   AF-A0A2Z6MMA5-F1
#
_cell.length_a   1.000
_cell.length_b   1.000
_cell.length_c   1.000
_cell.angle_alpha   90.00
_cell.angle_beta   90.00
_cell.angle_gamma   90.00
#
_symmetry.space_group_name_H-M   'P 1'
#
loop_
_entity.id
_entity.type
_entity.pdbx_description
1 polymer ?
#
loop_
_entity_poly.entity_id
_entity_poly.type
_entity_poly.pdbx_seq_one_letter_code
_entity_poly.pdbx_strand_id
1 'polypeptide(L)'
;MASSNKKIEVILDDQTPNKWCVSLGEETYKRFISITNPIVHKVFGDGSLFSPMLFGKFFDPSDAFPLWEFESDVLLSHLRSSNKSIVDWHHTDEGYILKAEILGNGKNNIQVHVDKGKVVEISGAWKQQRDSKANDWKCGHWWENGYVRRLEMPEDADWKNIQAIIYNDIFLEIQIPKIQKGFDHVQGKGVA
;
A
#
# COMPACT_ATOMS: atom_id res chain seq x y z
N MET A 1 -7.56 14.33 24.14
CA MET A 1 -8.13 14.35 22.78
C MET A 1 -8.60 12.94 22.47
N ALA A 2 -9.81 12.76 21.92
CA ALA A 2 -10.31 11.43 21.61
C ALA A 2 -9.48 10.81 20.46
N SER A 3 -9.03 9.57 20.64
CA SER A 3 -8.41 8.79 19.56
C SER A 3 -9.47 8.52 18.50
N SER A 4 -9.29 9.02 17.27
CA SER A 4 -10.23 8.79 16.18
C SER A 4 -9.68 7.71 15.25
N ASN A 5 -10.43 6.62 15.10
CA ASN A 5 -10.12 5.57 14.13
C ASN A 5 -11.12 5.68 12.98
N LYS A 6 -10.61 5.75 11.75
CA LYS A 6 -11.43 5.84 10.54
C LYS A 6 -11.20 4.59 9.69
N LYS A 7 -12.22 3.76 9.54
CA LYS A 7 -12.18 2.64 8.60
C LYS A 7 -12.25 3.19 7.16
N ILE A 8 -11.36 2.73 6.29
CA ILE A 8 -11.40 2.97 4.85
C ILE A 8 -12.14 1.80 4.20
N GLU A 9 -13.03 2.09 3.26
CA GLU A 9 -13.65 1.07 2.43
C GLU A 9 -12.59 0.45 1.50
N VAL A 10 -12.52 -0.88 1.48
CA VAL A 10 -11.65 -1.60 0.55
C VAL A 10 -12.46 -2.04 -0.65
N ILE A 11 -12.05 -1.58 -1.83
CA ILE A 11 -12.77 -1.83 -3.10
C ILE A 11 -12.21 -3.10 -3.73
N LEU A 12 -13.08 -4.08 -3.97
CA LEU A 12 -12.69 -5.41 -4.48
C LEU A 12 -12.91 -5.59 -5.99
N ASP A 13 -13.68 -4.69 -6.63
CA ASP A 13 -14.01 -4.74 -8.05
C ASP A 13 -13.74 -3.39 -8.71
N ASP A 14 -12.45 -3.02 -8.78
CA ASP A 14 -12.04 -1.81 -9.51
C ASP A 14 -11.94 -2.11 -11.01
N GLN A 15 -12.93 -1.62 -11.77
CA GLN A 15 -13.03 -1.79 -13.21
C GLN A 15 -12.24 -0.76 -14.02
N THR A 16 -11.46 0.10 -13.35
CA THR A 16 -10.69 1.16 -14.00
C THR A 16 -9.62 0.55 -14.91
N PRO A 17 -9.75 0.70 -16.25
CA PRO A 17 -8.84 0.05 -17.18
C PRO A 17 -7.51 0.80 -17.25
N ASN A 18 -6.42 0.09 -17.54
CA ASN A 18 -5.11 0.65 -17.88
C ASN A 18 -4.47 1.57 -16.81
N LYS A 19 -4.80 1.38 -15.53
CA LYS A 19 -4.08 2.04 -14.44
C LYS A 19 -2.59 1.69 -14.49
N TRP A 20 -1.76 2.66 -14.14
CA TRP A 20 -0.32 2.48 -13.98
C TRP A 20 0.41 2.04 -15.26
N CYS A 21 -0.14 2.40 -16.43
CA CYS A 21 0.45 2.03 -17.72
C CYS A 21 1.73 2.80 -18.07
N VAL A 22 2.08 3.82 -17.29
CA VAL A 22 3.36 4.54 -17.41
C VAL A 22 4.21 4.28 -16.17
N SER A 23 5.34 3.61 -16.37
CA SER A 23 6.32 3.35 -15.31
C SER A 23 7.08 4.62 -14.93
N LEU A 24 7.28 4.81 -13.62
CA LEU A 24 8.20 5.78 -13.06
C LEU A 24 9.61 5.20 -13.08
N GLY A 25 10.48 5.73 -13.96
CA GLY A 25 11.90 5.37 -13.98
C GLY A 25 12.73 6.15 -12.96
N GLU A 26 13.89 5.60 -12.57
CA GLU A 26 14.79 6.19 -11.57
C GLU A 26 15.24 7.61 -11.91
N GLU A 27 15.66 7.85 -13.17
CA GLU A 27 16.10 9.18 -13.60
C GLU A 27 14.95 10.18 -13.64
N THR A 28 13.75 9.73 -13.99
CA THR A 28 12.53 10.55 -13.92
C THR A 28 12.23 10.90 -12.47
N TYR A 29 12.31 9.94 -11.55
CA TYR A 29 12.14 10.18 -10.12
C TYR A 29 13.17 11.17 -9.56
N LYS A 30 14.46 10.99 -9.87
CA LYS A 30 15.54 11.91 -9.44
C LYS A 30 15.28 13.35 -9.89
N ARG A 31 14.90 13.54 -11.15
CA ARG A 31 14.52 14.87 -11.67
C ARG A 31 13.28 15.39 -10.95
N PHE A 32 12.26 14.56 -10.84
CA PHE A 32 10.99 14.91 -10.22
C PHE A 32 11.16 15.37 -8.77
N ILE A 33 11.84 14.57 -7.93
CA ILE A 33 12.05 14.87 -6.52
C ILE A 33 12.95 16.10 -6.31
N SER A 34 13.87 16.41 -7.24
CA SER A 34 14.77 17.57 -7.11
C SER A 34 14.10 18.93 -7.35
N ILE A 35 13.00 18.96 -8.09
CA ILE A 35 12.34 20.21 -8.55
C ILE A 35 11.08 20.51 -7.71
N THR A 36 10.61 19.57 -6.91
CA THR A 36 9.24 19.59 -6.37
C THR A 36 9.08 20.16 -4.96
N ASN A 37 7.83 20.54 -4.65
CA ASN A 37 7.37 21.10 -3.38
C ASN A 37 7.64 20.15 -2.19
N PRO A 38 7.85 20.66 -0.97
CA PRO A 38 7.91 19.88 0.29
C PRO A 38 6.88 18.75 0.46
N ILE A 39 5.68 18.85 -0.10
CA ILE A 39 4.66 17.77 -0.06
C ILE A 39 5.14 16.52 -0.79
N VAL A 40 5.79 16.68 -1.95
CA VAL A 40 6.32 15.56 -2.73
C VAL A 40 7.42 14.84 -1.98
N HIS A 41 8.31 15.58 -1.31
CA HIS A 41 9.32 15.00 -0.43
C HIS A 41 8.73 14.23 0.76
N LYS A 42 7.59 14.67 1.29
CA LYS A 42 6.91 13.92 2.36
C LYS A 42 6.34 12.60 1.87
N VAL A 43 5.81 12.56 0.66
CA VAL A 43 5.16 11.35 0.14
C VAL A 43 6.15 10.41 -0.53
N PHE A 44 7.17 10.90 -1.23
CA PHE A 44 8.15 10.04 -1.93
C PHE A 44 9.56 10.04 -1.32
N GLY A 45 9.80 10.81 -0.26
CA GLY A 45 11.09 10.84 0.42
C GLY A 45 11.35 9.62 1.29
N ASP A 46 12.56 9.56 1.85
CA ASP A 46 13.04 8.46 2.69
C ASP A 46 12.02 8.06 3.76
N GLY A 47 11.79 6.75 3.90
CA GLY A 47 10.96 6.20 4.97
C GLY A 47 9.46 6.23 4.73
N SER A 48 8.98 6.88 3.68
CA SER A 48 7.59 6.82 3.25
C SER A 48 7.26 5.48 2.57
N LEU A 49 6.06 4.95 2.83
CA LEU A 49 5.51 3.77 2.15
C LEU A 49 5.50 3.93 0.62
N PHE A 50 5.31 5.15 0.12
CA PHE A 50 5.19 5.43 -1.31
C PHE A 50 6.55 5.74 -1.97
N SER A 51 7.64 5.81 -1.20
CA SER A 51 8.96 6.11 -1.74
C SER A 51 9.45 5.03 -2.70
N PRO A 52 9.90 5.38 -3.92
CA PRO A 52 10.58 4.43 -4.79
C PRO A 52 11.87 3.85 -4.19
N MET A 53 12.41 4.46 -3.12
CA MET A 53 13.65 4.06 -2.46
C MET A 53 13.42 3.32 -1.13
N LEU A 54 12.17 2.96 -0.80
CA LEU A 54 11.82 2.34 0.49
C LEU A 54 12.67 1.09 0.81
N PHE A 55 12.98 0.28 -0.20
CA PHE A 55 13.69 -0.99 -0.04
C PHE A 55 15.21 -0.89 -0.32
N GLY A 56 15.79 0.31 -0.17
CA GLY A 56 17.23 0.55 -0.33
C GLY A 56 17.74 0.59 -1.77
N LYS A 57 16.90 0.20 -2.74
CA LYS A 57 17.12 0.36 -4.19
C LYS A 57 15.88 0.93 -4.84
N PHE A 58 16.04 1.52 -6.02
CA PHE A 58 14.91 2.03 -6.78
C PHE A 58 13.95 0.88 -7.15
N PHE A 59 12.66 1.10 -6.89
CA PHE A 59 11.56 0.23 -7.28
C PHE A 59 10.35 1.11 -7.59
N ASP A 60 9.78 0.94 -8.79
CA ASP A 60 8.60 1.69 -9.20
C ASP A 60 7.43 1.36 -8.24
N PRO A 61 6.85 2.34 -7.51
CA PRO A 61 5.75 2.07 -6.59
C PRO A 61 4.47 1.53 -7.24
N SER A 62 4.36 1.68 -8.56
CA SER A 62 3.27 1.14 -9.36
C SER A 62 3.51 -0.29 -9.84
N ASP A 63 4.70 -0.85 -9.64
CA ASP A 63 4.93 -2.29 -9.76
C ASP A 63 4.53 -3.00 -8.46
N ALA A 64 4.02 -4.22 -8.55
CA ALA A 64 3.65 -5.00 -7.37
C ALA A 64 4.90 -5.59 -6.72
N PHE A 65 5.06 -5.37 -5.41
CA PHE A 65 6.19 -5.89 -4.64
C PHE A 65 5.74 -7.05 -3.72
N PRO A 66 6.45 -8.19 -3.68
CA PRO A 66 6.14 -9.31 -2.79
C PRO A 66 6.62 -9.02 -1.36
N LEU A 67 6.00 -8.03 -0.70
CA LEU A 67 6.42 -7.50 0.60
C LEU A 67 6.55 -8.58 1.68
N TRP A 68 5.61 -9.52 1.67
CA TRP A 68 5.42 -10.52 2.72
C TRP A 68 6.45 -11.65 2.68
N GLU A 69 7.27 -11.72 1.63
CA GLU A 69 8.39 -12.66 1.53
C GLU A 69 9.64 -12.16 2.27
N PHE A 70 9.59 -10.93 2.80
CA PHE A 70 10.72 -10.28 3.45
C PHE A 70 10.40 -9.83 4.86
N GLU A 71 11.41 -9.89 5.73
CA GLU A 71 11.34 -9.32 7.06
C GLU A 71 11.59 -7.81 7.03
N SER A 72 10.69 -7.04 7.65
CA SER A 72 10.77 -5.57 7.68
C SER A 72 12.06 -5.07 8.32
N ASP A 73 12.54 -5.76 9.36
CA ASP A 73 13.79 -5.47 10.07
C ASP A 73 15.02 -5.49 9.15
N VAL A 74 15.02 -6.42 8.20
CA VAL A 74 16.13 -6.60 7.27
C VAL A 74 16.05 -5.58 6.14
N LEU A 75 14.89 -5.48 5.48
CA LEU A 75 14.71 -4.57 4.33
C LEU A 75 14.80 -3.09 4.71
N LEU A 76 14.35 -2.71 5.91
CA LEU A 76 14.33 -1.32 6.36
C LEU A 76 15.51 -0.96 7.27
N SER A 77 16.49 -1.85 7.46
CA SER A 77 17.61 -1.70 8.39
C SER A 77 18.31 -0.33 8.30
N HIS A 78 18.63 0.13 7.08
CA HIS A 78 19.23 1.44 6.83
C HIS A 78 18.34 2.60 7.30
N LEU A 79 17.03 2.54 7.01
CA LEU A 79 16.08 3.61 7.39
C LEU A 79 15.82 3.64 8.90
N ARG A 80 15.84 2.47 9.56
CA ARG A 80 15.68 2.37 11.00
C ARG A 80 16.90 2.92 11.75
N SER A 81 18.11 2.63 11.28
CA SER A 81 19.35 3.20 11.86
C SER A 81 19.39 4.73 11.82
N SER A 82 18.66 5.34 10.90
CA SER A 82 18.56 6.79 10.73
C SER A 82 17.28 7.39 11.30
N ASN A 83 16.43 6.59 11.98
CA ASN A 83 15.11 6.97 12.49
C ASN A 83 14.21 7.62 11.43
N LYS A 84 14.33 7.15 10.18
CA LYS A 84 13.62 7.70 9.02
C LYS A 84 12.37 6.93 8.64
N SER A 85 12.24 5.66 9.01
CA SER A 85 11.06 4.85 8.65
C SER A 85 10.22 4.49 9.86
N ILE A 86 8.92 4.62 9.64
CA ILE A 86 7.80 4.21 10.50
C ILE A 86 6.84 3.32 9.72
N VAL A 87 7.32 2.78 8.60
CA VAL A 87 6.70 1.68 7.89
C VAL A 87 7.15 0.41 8.58
N ASP A 88 6.22 -0.48 8.83
CA ASP A 88 6.50 -1.79 9.37
C ASP A 88 5.49 -2.79 8.83
N TRP A 89 5.92 -4.04 8.65
CA TRP A 89 5.02 -5.12 8.31
C TRP A 89 5.50 -6.41 8.95
N HIS A 90 4.56 -7.30 9.22
CA HIS A 90 4.82 -8.62 9.76
C HIS A 90 3.66 -9.55 9.42
N HIS A 91 3.84 -10.83 9.69
CA HIS A 91 2.78 -11.82 9.60
C HIS A 91 2.65 -12.59 10.91
N THR A 92 1.45 -13.06 11.20
CA THR A 92 1.10 -13.90 12.34
C THR A 92 0.40 -15.17 11.84
N ASP A 93 -0.04 -16.03 12.76
CA ASP A 93 -0.87 -17.19 12.40
C ASP A 93 -2.24 -16.77 11.84
N GLU A 94 -2.74 -15.60 12.24
CA GLU A 94 -4.05 -15.07 11.85
C GLU A 94 -4.03 -14.29 10.53
N GLY A 95 -2.90 -13.67 10.16
CA GLY A 95 -2.87 -12.77 9.01
C GLY A 95 -1.58 -12.01 8.80
N TYR A 96 -1.67 -11.01 7.95
CA TYR A 96 -0.59 -10.09 7.59
C TYR A 96 -0.98 -8.67 7.98
N ILE A 97 -0.04 -7.92 8.53
CA ILE A 97 -0.25 -6.56 9.00
C ILE A 97 0.82 -5.67 8.38
N LEU A 98 0.38 -4.60 7.71
CA LEU A 98 1.23 -3.49 7.27
C LEU A 98 0.77 -2.23 7.98
N LYS A 99 1.71 -1.48 8.54
CA LYS A 99 1.49 -0.19 9.17
C LYS A 99 2.44 0.85 8.60
N ALA A 100 1.93 2.04 8.33
CA ALA A 100 2.75 3.14 7.83
C ALA A 100 2.19 4.48 8.30
N GLU A 101 3.05 5.46 8.58
CA GLU A 101 2.59 6.84 8.73
C GLU A 101 2.17 7.40 7.38
N ILE A 102 1.07 8.14 7.39
CA ILE A 102 0.52 8.90 6.28
C ILE A 102 0.97 10.34 6.45
N LEU A 103 1.96 10.76 5.68
CA LEU A 103 2.45 12.13 5.74
C LEU A 103 1.63 13.10 4.86
N GLY A 104 1.32 14.28 5.41
CA GLY A 104 0.72 15.41 4.68
C GLY A 104 -0.80 15.29 4.41
N ASN A 105 -1.26 15.83 3.28
CA ASN A 105 -2.67 15.77 2.88
C ASN A 105 -3.12 14.38 2.36
N GLY A 106 -2.23 13.39 2.38
CA GLY A 106 -2.51 12.04 1.88
C GLY A 106 -3.78 11.45 2.49
N LYS A 107 -3.99 11.65 3.80
CA LYS A 107 -5.09 11.06 4.58
C LYS A 107 -6.50 11.28 4.05
N ASN A 108 -6.76 12.37 3.33
CA ASN A 108 -8.12 12.68 2.85
C ASN A 108 -8.51 11.84 1.62
N ASN A 109 -7.52 11.37 0.86
CA ASN A 109 -7.74 10.78 -0.46
C ASN A 109 -7.16 9.36 -0.60
N ILE A 110 -6.81 8.70 0.50
CA ILE A 110 -6.36 7.31 0.46
C ILE A 110 -7.51 6.43 -0.03
N GLN A 111 -7.18 5.60 -1.01
CA GLN A 111 -8.00 4.53 -1.54
C GLN A 111 -7.23 3.22 -1.37
N VAL A 112 -7.96 2.15 -1.06
CA VAL A 112 -7.40 0.80 -1.01
C VAL A 112 -8.21 -0.08 -1.95
N HIS A 113 -7.54 -0.67 -2.93
CA HIS A 113 -8.15 -1.58 -3.90
C HIS A 113 -7.49 -2.94 -3.82
N VAL A 114 -8.26 -4.00 -4.08
CA VAL A 114 -7.73 -5.34 -4.31
C VAL A 114 -7.96 -5.70 -5.78
N ASP A 115 -6.88 -5.89 -6.54
CA ASP A 115 -6.94 -6.30 -7.93
C ASP A 115 -6.98 -7.83 -8.01
N LYS A 116 -8.18 -8.38 -8.27
CA LYS A 116 -8.45 -9.81 -8.53
C LYS A 116 -7.87 -10.76 -7.47
N GLY A 117 -7.77 -10.31 -6.22
CA GLY A 117 -7.16 -11.07 -5.12
C GLY A 117 -5.66 -11.31 -5.25
N LYS A 118 -4.98 -10.58 -6.15
CA LYS A 118 -3.53 -10.74 -6.44
C LYS A 118 -2.68 -9.58 -5.97
N VAL A 119 -3.23 -8.38 -5.91
CA VAL A 119 -2.48 -7.19 -5.51
C VAL A 119 -3.37 -6.33 -4.61
N VAL A 120 -2.83 -5.89 -3.47
CA VAL A 120 -3.37 -4.75 -2.72
C VAL A 120 -2.71 -3.47 -3.23
N GLU A 121 -3.53 -2.53 -3.68
CA GLU A 121 -3.12 -1.21 -4.13
C GLU A 121 -3.53 -0.18 -3.09
N ILE A 122 -2.56 0.61 -2.62
CA ILE A 122 -2.79 1.75 -1.74
C ILE A 122 -2.45 2.99 -2.56
N SER A 123 -3.44 3.82 -2.87
CA SER A 123 -3.24 4.98 -3.75
C SER A 123 -3.97 6.21 -3.25
N GLY A 124 -3.62 7.38 -3.78
CA GLY A 124 -4.33 8.62 -3.48
C GLY A 124 -3.84 9.82 -4.28
N ALA A 125 -4.73 10.78 -4.51
CA ALA A 125 -4.39 12.03 -5.17
C ALA A 125 -3.94 13.09 -4.16
N TRP A 126 -2.86 13.81 -4.46
CA TRP A 126 -2.39 14.92 -3.61
C TRP A 126 -2.65 16.31 -4.21
N LYS A 127 -3.08 16.37 -5.47
CA LYS A 127 -3.45 17.60 -6.17
C LYS A 127 -4.98 17.61 -6.22
N GLN A 128 -5.62 18.70 -5.77
CA GLN A 128 -7.02 18.93 -6.11
C GLN A 128 -7.11 19.08 -7.63
N GLN A 129 -7.68 18.07 -8.31
CA GLN A 129 -7.98 18.19 -9.73
C GLN A 129 -9.00 19.32 -9.90
N ARG A 130 -8.58 20.42 -10.56
CA ARG A 130 -9.46 21.55 -10.89
C ARG A 130 -10.38 21.24 -12.07
N ASP A 131 -10.07 20.21 -12.87
CA ASP A 131 -10.84 19.80 -14.04
C ASP A 131 -11.29 18.34 -13.93
N SER A 132 -12.61 18.13 -13.93
CA SER A 132 -13.28 16.82 -13.88
C SER A 132 -13.14 15.98 -15.15
N LYS A 133 -12.46 16.50 -16.19
CA LYS A 133 -12.21 15.84 -17.47
C LYS A 133 -10.82 15.20 -17.59
N ALA A 134 -9.98 15.27 -16.55
CA ALA A 134 -8.74 14.53 -16.53
C ALA A 134 -9.07 13.03 -16.54
N ASN A 135 -8.99 12.40 -17.71
CA ASN A 135 -8.86 10.96 -17.88
C ASN A 135 -8.01 10.44 -16.72
N ASP A 136 -8.53 9.43 -16.01
CA ASP A 136 -8.03 8.92 -14.74
C ASP A 136 -6.52 9.17 -14.51
N TRP A 137 -6.18 9.94 -13.47
CA TRP A 137 -4.81 10.38 -13.16
C TRP A 137 -3.83 9.21 -12.98
N LYS A 138 -4.36 8.00 -12.78
CA LYS A 138 -3.60 6.75 -12.66
C LYS A 138 -3.07 6.25 -14.00
N CYS A 139 -3.60 6.70 -15.15
CA CYS A 139 -3.23 6.22 -16.50
C CYS A 139 -2.17 7.06 -17.22
N GLY A 140 -1.67 8.15 -16.60
CA GLY A 140 -0.64 9.01 -17.18
C GLY A 140 0.64 9.02 -16.34
N HIS A 141 1.32 10.16 -16.29
CA HIS A 141 2.37 10.45 -15.30
C HIS A 141 1.73 10.59 -13.90
N TRP A 142 1.31 9.48 -13.33
CA TRP A 142 0.52 9.43 -12.10
C TRP A 142 1.23 10.10 -10.93
N TRP A 143 2.56 10.02 -10.87
CA TRP A 143 3.40 10.62 -9.83
C TRP A 143 3.30 12.15 -9.80
N GLU A 144 2.85 12.80 -10.88
CA GLU A 144 2.62 14.23 -10.88
C GLU A 144 1.34 14.61 -10.13
N ASN A 145 0.38 13.68 -9.99
CA ASN A 145 -0.98 13.95 -9.52
C ASN A 145 -1.33 13.23 -8.21
N GLY A 146 -0.64 12.14 -7.92
CA GLY A 146 -0.86 11.33 -6.73
C GLY A 146 0.27 10.34 -6.50
N TYR A 147 -0.06 9.32 -5.73
CA TYR A 147 0.86 8.30 -5.27
C TYR A 147 0.19 6.93 -5.28
N VAL A 148 1.01 5.88 -5.36
CA VAL A 148 0.59 4.49 -5.29
C VAL A 148 1.66 3.66 -4.61
N ARG A 149 1.25 2.58 -3.94
CA ARG A 149 2.07 1.43 -3.61
C ARG A 149 1.26 0.18 -3.93
N ARG A 150 1.81 -0.70 -4.75
CA ARG A 150 1.23 -2.03 -5.04
C ARG A 150 2.03 -3.12 -4.36
N LEU A 151 1.33 -3.99 -3.65
CA LEU A 151 1.92 -5.11 -2.92
C LEU A 151 1.22 -6.39 -3.37
N GLU A 152 1.98 -7.42 -3.65
CA GLU A 152 1.41 -8.73 -4.00
C GLU A 152 0.65 -9.30 -2.79
N MET A 153 -0.46 -9.97 -3.07
CA MET A 153 -1.22 -10.70 -2.07
C MET A 153 -0.54 -12.06 -1.79
N PRO A 154 -0.36 -12.44 -0.52
CA PRO A 154 0.03 -13.79 -0.15
C PRO A 154 -0.97 -14.82 -0.68
N GLU A 155 -0.50 -16.03 -0.98
CA GLU A 155 -1.36 -17.09 -1.54
C GLU A 155 -2.46 -17.54 -0.56
N ASP A 156 -2.18 -17.51 0.74
CA ASP A 156 -3.10 -17.92 1.80
C ASP A 156 -3.95 -16.76 2.34
N ALA A 157 -3.94 -15.59 1.68
CA ALA A 157 -4.71 -14.42 2.08
C ALA A 157 -6.21 -14.58 1.79
N ASP A 158 -7.03 -14.30 2.80
CA ASP A 158 -8.47 -14.05 2.66
C ASP A 158 -8.69 -12.59 2.24
N TRP A 159 -8.33 -12.31 0.99
CA TRP A 159 -8.36 -10.98 0.39
C TRP A 159 -9.76 -10.32 0.40
N LYS A 160 -10.84 -11.09 0.59
CA LYS A 160 -12.21 -10.56 0.66
C LYS A 160 -12.49 -9.88 2.01
N ASN A 161 -11.75 -10.27 3.06
CA ASN A 161 -11.93 -9.77 4.42
C ASN A 161 -10.79 -8.82 4.87
N ILE A 162 -10.02 -8.31 3.91
CA ILE A 162 -9.03 -7.25 4.14
C ILE A 162 -9.67 -6.04 4.83
N GLN A 163 -8.93 -5.41 5.74
CA GLN A 163 -9.33 -4.17 6.41
C GLN A 163 -8.27 -3.10 6.24
N ALA A 164 -8.73 -1.86 6.10
CA ALA A 164 -7.89 -0.67 6.08
C ALA A 164 -8.40 0.34 7.12
N ILE A 165 -7.51 0.78 8.02
CA ILE A 165 -7.87 1.66 9.14
C ILE A 165 -6.86 2.80 9.24
N ILE A 166 -7.35 4.03 9.38
CA ILE A 166 -6.53 5.19 9.74
C ILE A 166 -6.67 5.45 11.24
N TYR A 167 -5.55 5.43 11.96
CA TYR A 167 -5.49 5.76 13.38
C TYR A 167 -4.99 7.18 13.59
N ASN A 168 -5.76 7.97 14.36
CA ASN A 168 -5.42 9.33 14.76
C ASN A 168 -5.03 10.25 13.60
N ASP A 169 -5.57 10.00 12.41
CA ASP A 169 -5.19 10.67 11.16
C ASP A 169 -3.70 10.55 10.76
N ILE A 170 -2.94 9.67 11.41
CA ILE A 170 -1.48 9.56 11.29
C ILE A 170 -1.09 8.23 10.68
N PHE A 171 -1.63 7.09 11.14
CA PHE A 171 -1.18 5.78 10.68
C PHE A 171 -2.22 5.08 9.82
N LEU A 172 -1.84 4.63 8.62
CA LEU A 172 -2.56 3.62 7.86
C LEU A 172 -2.16 2.25 8.39
N GLU A 173 -3.15 1.41 8.66
CA GLU A 173 -2.96 -0.01 8.90
C GLU A 173 -3.78 -0.81 7.90
N ILE A 174 -3.12 -1.77 7.24
CA ILE A 174 -3.72 -2.76 6.35
C ILE A 174 -3.62 -4.10 7.05
N GLN A 175 -4.75 -4.77 7.24
CA GLN A 175 -4.84 -6.09 7.84
C GLN A 175 -5.42 -7.06 6.80
N ILE A 176 -4.68 -8.13 6.50
CA ILE A 176 -5.07 -9.15 5.52
C ILE A 176 -5.17 -10.48 6.28
N PRO A 177 -6.38 -10.97 6.58
CA PRO A 177 -6.54 -12.25 7.26
C PRO A 177 -6.04 -13.41 6.40
N LYS A 178 -5.66 -14.52 7.03
CA LYS A 178 -5.42 -15.79 6.33
C LYS A 178 -6.72 -16.57 6.14
N ILE A 179 -6.80 -17.36 5.07
CA ILE A 179 -7.89 -18.30 4.83
C ILE A 179 -7.85 -19.35 5.94
N GLN A 180 -8.92 -19.43 6.74
CA GLN A 180 -9.05 -20.50 7.72
C GLN A 180 -9.10 -21.84 6.99
N LYS A 181 -8.10 -22.69 7.19
CA LYS A 181 -8.17 -24.10 6.80
C LYS A 181 -9.23 -24.74 7.68
N GLY A 182 -10.38 -25.10 7.10
CA GLY A 182 -11.39 -25.85 7.82
C GLY A 182 -10.77 -27.09 8.46
N PHE A 183 -11.02 -27.30 9.75
CA PHE A 183 -10.83 -28.62 10.34
C PHE A 183 -11.78 -29.56 9.61
N ASP A 184 -11.26 -30.34 8.66
CA ASP A 184 -11.98 -31.47 8.10
C ASP A 184 -12.28 -32.43 9.26
N HIS A 185 -13.52 -32.36 9.74
CA HIS A 185 -14.05 -33.32 10.69
C HIS A 185 -14.08 -34.67 9.98
N VAL A 186 -13.04 -35.49 10.16
CA VAL A 186 -13.00 -36.87 9.70
C VAL A 186 -14.11 -37.61 10.41
N GLN A 187 -15.28 -37.68 9.79
CA GLN A 187 -16.38 -38.49 10.24
C GLN A 187 -16.04 -39.93 9.82
N GLY A 188 -15.36 -40.64 10.72
CA GLY A 188 -15.10 -42.07 10.59
C GLY A 188 -16.41 -42.79 10.38
N LYS A 189 -16.64 -43.29 9.16
CA LYS A 189 -17.69 -44.26 8.89
C LYS A 189 -17.35 -45.53 9.67
N GLY A 190 -18.13 -45.78 10.72
CA GLY A 190 -18.21 -47.07 11.37
C GLY A 190 -18.58 -48.14 10.35
N VAL A 191 -17.76 -49.17 10.31
CA VAL A 191 -17.90 -50.38 9.52
C VAL A 191 -19.17 -51.11 9.96
N ALA A 192 -19.98 -51.56 8.99
CA ALA A 192 -21.09 -52.50 9.20
C ALA A 192 -20.57 -53.94 9.23
#